data_AF-K8W804-F1
#
_entry.id   AF-K8W804-F1
#
_cell.length_a   1.000
_cell.length_b   1.000
_cell.length_c   1.000
_cell.angle_alpha   90.00
_cell.angle_beta   90.00
_cell.angle_gamma   90.00
#
_symmetry.space_group_name_H-M   'P 1'
#
loop_
_entity.id
_entity.type
_entity.pdbx_description
1 polymer ?
#
loop_
_entity_poly.entity_id
_entity_poly.type
_entity_poly.pdbx_seq_one_letter_code
_entity_poly.pdbx_strand_id
1 'polypeptide(L)'
;MQIIIALISGLLFGLGLIIAGMGNPAKILGFLDITRNWDPSLLITMIVAMSVSAGAFLIVKKRKLSVLNCTIQIPTNKKIDKPLIIGSSLFGLGWGLSGICPGPALLLTGMGIFQGILFTVTMIIGMLIFQWLRK
;
A
#
# COMPACT_ATOMS: atom_id res chain seq x y z
N MET A 1 -17.95 15.92 8.88
CA MET A 1 -18.34 14.59 8.33
C MET A 1 -17.18 13.84 7.67
N GLN A 2 -16.32 14.50 6.89
CA GLN A 2 -15.21 13.85 6.18
C GLN A 2 -14.24 13.07 7.10
N ILE A 3 -13.88 13.63 8.26
CA ILE A 3 -12.96 12.97 9.21
C ILE A 3 -13.55 11.66 9.75
N ILE A 4 -14.85 11.63 10.05
CA ILE A 4 -15.54 10.43 10.53
C ILE A 4 -15.52 9.35 9.44
N ILE A 5 -15.77 9.72 8.20
CA ILE A 5 -15.74 8.79 7.06
C ILE A 5 -14.32 8.30 6.80
N ALA A 6 -13.31 9.18 6.91
CA ALA A 6 -11.90 8.79 6.82
C ALA A 6 -11.54 7.79 7.92
N LEU A 7 -11.95 8.03 9.17
CA LEU A 7 -11.73 7.12 10.28
C LEU A 7 -12.38 5.75 10.05
N ILE A 8 -13.65 5.72 9.62
CA ILE A 8 -14.37 4.47 9.29
C ILE A 8 -13.65 3.73 8.15
N SER A 9 -13.24 4.44 7.09
CA SER A 9 -12.52 3.83 5.98
C SER A 9 -11.16 3.25 6.40
N GLY A 10 -10.44 3.95 7.29
CA GLY A 10 -9.18 3.46 7.86
C GLY A 10 -9.38 2.24 8.75
N LEU A 11 -10.42 2.22 9.57
CA LEU A 11 -10.82 1.06 10.38
C LEU A 11 -11.16 -0.15 9.50
N LEU A 12 -11.99 0.04 8.47
CA LEU A 12 -12.35 -1.03 7.52
C LEU A 12 -11.11 -1.57 6.78
N PHE A 13 -10.21 -0.68 6.36
CA PHE A 13 -8.96 -1.07 5.71
C PHE A 13 -8.05 -1.87 6.65
N GLY A 14 -7.86 -1.38 7.89
CA GLY A 14 -7.08 -2.08 8.91
C GLY A 14 -7.66 -3.46 9.24
N LEU A 15 -8.98 -3.55 9.47
CA LEU A 15 -9.66 -4.82 9.70
C LEU A 15 -9.49 -5.77 8.52
N GLY A 16 -9.61 -5.27 7.28
CA GLY A 16 -9.36 -6.06 6.07
C GLY A 16 -7.93 -6.62 6.01
N LEU A 17 -6.93 -5.83 6.38
CA LEU A 17 -5.53 -6.28 6.44
C LEU A 17 -5.30 -7.37 7.51
N ILE A 18 -5.96 -7.25 8.66
CA ILE A 18 -5.90 -8.28 9.73
C ILE A 18 -6.53 -9.57 9.24
N ILE A 19 -7.73 -9.51 8.66
CA ILE A 19 -8.47 -10.68 8.14
C ILE A 19 -7.69 -11.36 7.00
N ALA A 20 -7.06 -10.58 6.13
CA ALA A 20 -6.20 -11.12 5.06
C ALA A 20 -4.91 -11.77 5.59
N GLY A 21 -4.53 -11.50 6.85
CA GLY A 21 -3.29 -11.97 7.44
C GLY A 21 -2.05 -11.29 6.87
N MET A 22 -2.21 -10.07 6.30
CA MET A 22 -1.11 -9.32 5.69
C MET A 22 -0.12 -8.74 6.70
N GLY A 23 -0.42 -8.80 8.00
CA GLY A 23 0.53 -8.47 9.07
C GLY A 23 1.66 -9.48 9.24
N ASN A 24 1.58 -10.67 8.64
CA ASN A 24 2.64 -11.66 8.74
C ASN A 24 3.62 -11.56 7.56
N PRO A 25 4.89 -11.13 7.76
CA PRO A 25 5.87 -11.04 6.69
C PRO A 25 6.19 -12.41 6.06
N ALA A 26 5.98 -13.51 6.81
CA ALA A 26 6.15 -14.86 6.28
C ALA A 26 5.15 -15.20 5.16
N LYS A 27 3.95 -14.60 5.14
CA LYS A 27 3.01 -14.77 4.01
C LYS A 27 3.52 -14.12 2.74
N ILE A 28 4.18 -12.98 2.88
CA ILE A 28 4.75 -12.25 1.74
C ILE A 28 5.97 -12.98 1.20
N LEU A 29 6.86 -13.44 2.08
CA LEU A 29 8.02 -14.23 1.71
C LEU A 29 7.63 -15.59 1.11
N GLY A 30 6.61 -16.25 1.66
CA GLY A 30 6.06 -17.51 1.13
C GLY A 30 5.38 -17.38 -0.23
N PHE A 31 4.87 -16.18 -0.57
CA PHE A 31 4.41 -15.89 -1.94
C PHE A 31 5.58 -15.73 -2.92
N LEU A 32 6.72 -15.18 -2.47
CA LEU A 32 7.91 -14.98 -3.31
C LEU A 32 8.78 -16.23 -3.44
N ASP A 33 8.71 -17.16 -2.48
CA ASP A 33 9.43 -18.43 -2.52
C ASP A 33 8.70 -19.45 -3.41
N ILE A 34 8.84 -19.25 -4.72
CA ILE A 34 8.31 -20.12 -5.79
C ILE A 34 9.02 -21.49 -5.78
N THR A 35 10.21 -21.57 -5.16
CA THR A 35 11.09 -22.75 -5.25
C THR A 35 10.79 -23.85 -4.23
N ARG A 36 10.09 -23.57 -3.13
CA ARG A 36 9.89 -24.56 -2.06
C ARG A 36 8.46 -24.69 -1.56
N ASN A 37 7.89 -23.66 -0.97
CA ASN A 37 6.61 -23.73 -0.25
C ASN A 37 5.72 -22.55 -0.62
N TRP A 38 5.39 -22.47 -1.91
CA TRP A 38 4.66 -21.35 -2.51
C TRP A 38 3.24 -21.24 -1.94
N ASP A 39 2.93 -20.11 -1.30
CA ASP A 39 1.61 -19.81 -0.75
C ASP A 39 0.83 -18.84 -1.67
N PRO A 40 -0.19 -19.32 -2.43
CA PRO A 40 -0.95 -18.49 -3.37
C PRO A 40 -1.96 -17.56 -2.70
N SER A 41 -2.11 -17.60 -1.37
CA SER A 41 -3.12 -16.82 -0.65
C SER A 41 -2.98 -15.31 -0.93
N LEU A 42 -1.74 -14.83 -1.03
CA LEU A 42 -1.48 -13.41 -1.28
C LEU A 42 -1.89 -12.99 -2.69
N LEU A 43 -1.67 -13.84 -3.69
CA LEU A 43 -2.08 -13.59 -5.08
C LEU A 43 -3.59 -13.40 -5.19
N ILE A 44 -4.37 -14.28 -4.55
CA ILE A 44 -5.83 -14.20 -4.56
C ILE A 44 -6.30 -12.90 -3.92
N THR A 45 -5.75 -12.54 -2.76
CA THR A 45 -6.11 -11.27 -2.09
C THR A 45 -5.76 -10.04 -2.94
N MET A 46 -4.60 -10.03 -3.58
CA MET A 46 -4.21 -8.95 -4.48
C MET A 46 -5.13 -8.84 -5.70
N ILE A 47 -5.45 -9.95 -6.36
CA ILE A 47 -6.32 -9.95 -7.55
C ILE A 47 -7.71 -9.45 -7.20
N VAL A 48 -8.30 -9.91 -6.09
CA VAL A 48 -9.62 -9.47 -5.65
C VAL A 48 -9.61 -7.99 -5.30
N ALA A 49 -8.62 -7.54 -4.50
CA ALA A 49 -8.50 -6.15 -4.11
C ALA A 49 -8.28 -5.22 -5.32
N MET A 50 -7.42 -5.62 -6.27
CA MET A 50 -7.17 -4.87 -7.50
C MET A 50 -8.41 -4.82 -8.39
N SER A 51 -9.15 -5.92 -8.54
CA SER A 51 -10.35 -5.98 -9.37
C SER A 51 -11.46 -5.08 -8.81
N VAL A 52 -11.69 -5.13 -7.49
CA VAL A 52 -12.67 -4.26 -6.81
C VAL A 52 -12.26 -2.80 -6.93
N SER A 53 -10.98 -2.49 -6.69
CA SER A 53 -10.45 -1.12 -6.81
C SER A 53 -10.57 -0.60 -8.24
N ALA A 54 -10.24 -1.41 -9.24
CA ALA A 54 -10.37 -1.05 -10.65
C ALA A 54 -11.83 -0.73 -11.01
N GLY A 55 -12.78 -1.56 -10.57
CA GLY A 55 -14.21 -1.30 -10.73
C GLY A 55 -14.65 0.03 -10.11
N ALA A 56 -14.21 0.30 -8.87
CA ALA A 56 -14.47 1.57 -8.21
C ALA A 56 -13.89 2.77 -8.98
N PHE A 57 -12.64 2.67 -9.46
CA PHE A 57 -12.00 3.72 -10.25
C PHE A 57 -12.71 3.98 -11.58
N LEU A 58 -13.24 2.96 -12.26
CA LEU A 58 -14.03 3.13 -13.48
C LEU A 58 -15.32 3.93 -13.25
N ILE A 59 -15.97 3.72 -12.11
CA ILE A 59 -17.17 4.46 -11.71
C ILE A 59 -16.80 5.90 -11.32
N VAL A 60 -15.74 6.07 -10.53
CA VAL A 60 -15.27 7.38 -10.03
C VAL A 60 -14.76 8.27 -11.16
N LYS A 61 -14.11 7.69 -12.19
CA LYS A 61 -13.62 8.42 -13.36
C LYS A 61 -14.73 9.17 -14.12
N LYS A 62 -15.99 8.73 -14.02
CA LYS A 62 -17.14 9.39 -14.64
C LYS A 62 -17.71 10.54 -13.79
N ARG A 63 -17.23 10.74 -12.56
CA ARG A 63 -17.72 11.75 -11.62
C ARG A 63 -16.67 12.85 -11.40
N LYS A 64 -17.12 14.11 -11.34
CA LYS A 64 -16.25 15.26 -10.99
C LYS A 64 -16.20 15.53 -9.48
N LEU A 65 -17.24 15.12 -8.76
CA LEU A 65 -17.40 15.33 -7.33
C LEU A 65 -17.55 13.99 -6.61
N SER A 66 -16.94 13.88 -5.43
CA SER A 66 -17.16 12.76 -4.50
C SER A 66 -18.56 12.87 -3.89
N VAL A 67 -19.02 11.78 -3.24
CA VAL A 67 -20.29 11.77 -2.50
C VAL A 67 -20.33 12.83 -1.39
N LEU A 68 -19.16 13.30 -0.95
CA LEU A 68 -18.97 14.34 0.07
C LEU A 68 -18.68 15.72 -0.54
N ASN A 69 -19.01 15.95 -1.82
CA ASN A 69 -18.73 17.18 -2.57
C ASN A 69 -17.25 17.58 -2.62
N CYS A 70 -16.33 16.62 -2.52
CA CYS A 70 -14.90 16.88 -2.71
C CYS A 70 -14.55 16.76 -4.18
N THR A 71 -13.61 17.58 -4.66
CA THR A 71 -13.05 17.42 -6.01
C THR A 71 -12.25 16.13 -6.08
N ILE A 72 -12.60 15.26 -7.04
CA ILE A 72 -11.86 14.02 -7.26
C ILE A 72 -10.61 14.37 -8.07
N GLN A 73 -9.43 14.25 -7.47
CA GLN A 73 -8.15 14.44 -8.15
C GLN A 73 -7.65 13.10 -8.70
N ILE A 74 -7.79 12.89 -10.01
CA ILE A 74 -7.21 11.74 -10.71
C ILE A 74 -5.87 12.19 -11.29
N PRO A 75 -4.76 11.50 -11.01
CA PRO A 75 -3.47 11.85 -11.59
C PRO A 75 -3.52 11.70 -13.12
N THR A 76 -3.20 12.79 -13.82
CA THR A 76 -3.15 12.86 -15.29
C THR A 76 -1.77 12.51 -15.85
N ASN A 77 -0.73 12.55 -15.00
CA ASN A 77 0.63 12.26 -15.41
C ASN A 77 0.83 10.75 -15.60
N LYS A 78 1.14 10.35 -16.84
CA LYS A 78 1.46 8.97 -17.23
C LYS A 78 2.90 8.80 -17.71
N LYS A 79 3.74 9.82 -17.51
CA LYS A 79 5.13 9.77 -17.96
C LYS A 79 5.92 8.80 -17.09
N ILE A 80 6.59 7.86 -17.75
CA ILE A 80 7.52 6.95 -17.11
C ILE A 80 8.89 7.63 -17.18
N ASP A 81 9.28 8.26 -16.08
CA ASP A 81 10.55 8.99 -15.99
C ASP A 81 11.63 8.14 -15.30
N LYS A 82 12.92 8.43 -15.54
CA LYS A 82 14.04 7.70 -14.92
C LYS A 82 13.95 7.62 -13.38
N PRO A 83 13.57 8.68 -12.64
CA PRO A 83 13.41 8.59 -11.18
C PRO A 83 12.31 7.61 -10.75
N LEU A 84 11.24 7.46 -11.56
CA LEU A 84 10.16 6.52 -11.26
C LEU A 84 10.64 5.08 -11.39
N ILE A 85 11.38 4.77 -12.46
CA ILE A 85 11.95 3.43 -12.68
C ILE A 85 12.88 3.08 -11.52
N ILE A 86 13.88 3.93 -11.25
CA ILE A 86 14.87 3.70 -10.19
C ILE A 86 14.18 3.56 -8.82
N GLY A 87 13.26 4.47 -8.49
CA GLY A 87 12.53 4.44 -7.23
C GLY A 87 11.66 3.19 -7.06
N SER A 88 10.93 2.79 -8.11
CA SER A 88 10.09 1.58 -8.09
C SER A 88 10.91 0.30 -7.95
N SER A 89 12.08 0.22 -8.58
CA SER A 89 12.98 -0.92 -8.46
C SER A 89 13.55 -1.03 -7.04
N LEU A 90 14.06 0.08 -6.48
CA LEU A 90 14.57 0.09 -5.10
C LEU A 90 13.49 -0.24 -4.08
N PHE A 91 12.29 0.32 -4.25
CA PHE A 91 11.14 0.03 -3.40
C PHE A 91 10.72 -1.45 -3.49
N GLY A 92 10.65 -2.01 -4.70
CA GLY A 92 10.34 -3.42 -4.93
C GLY A 92 11.36 -4.36 -4.30
N LEU A 93 12.65 -4.05 -4.41
CA LEU A 93 13.72 -4.80 -3.75
C LEU A 93 13.58 -4.75 -2.22
N GLY A 94 13.35 -3.57 -1.65
CA GLY A 94 13.15 -3.41 -0.21
C GLY A 94 11.93 -4.17 0.31
N TRP A 95 10.82 -4.12 -0.43
CA TRP A 95 9.62 -4.90 -0.12
C TRP A 95 9.88 -6.40 -0.18
N GLY A 96 10.58 -6.88 -1.22
CA GLY A 96 10.88 -8.31 -1.39
C GLY A 96 11.81 -8.86 -0.32
N LEU A 97 12.78 -8.05 0.14
CA LEU A 97 13.71 -8.42 1.21
C LEU A 97 13.05 -8.40 2.60
N SER A 98 12.24 -7.39 2.89
CA SER A 98 11.62 -7.23 4.22
C SER A 98 10.34 -8.03 4.39
N GLY A 99 9.66 -8.36 3.29
CA GLY A 99 8.32 -8.92 3.32
C GLY A 99 7.29 -7.98 3.96
N ILE A 100 7.52 -6.67 3.97
CA ILE A 100 6.65 -5.67 4.57
C ILE A 100 6.28 -4.62 3.52
N CYS A 101 4.98 -4.39 3.31
CA CYS A 101 4.45 -3.27 2.53
C CYS A 101 4.00 -2.11 3.42
N PRO A 102 3.86 -0.89 2.88
CA PRO A 102 3.48 0.30 3.66
C PRO A 102 2.14 0.16 4.41
N GLY A 103 1.17 -0.58 3.84
CA GLY A 103 -0.11 -0.85 4.51
C GLY A 103 0.07 -1.67 5.80
N PRO A 104 0.61 -2.90 5.71
CA PRO A 104 0.99 -3.69 6.88
C PRO A 104 2.01 -3.02 7.80
N ALA A 105 2.93 -2.20 7.30
CA ALA A 105 3.88 -1.46 8.15
C ALA A 105 3.16 -0.55 9.14
N LEU A 106 2.16 0.22 8.68
CA LEU A 106 1.32 1.06 9.53
C LEU A 106 0.50 0.22 10.51
N LEU A 107 -0.03 -0.93 10.05
CA LEU A 107 -0.78 -1.85 10.91
C LEU A 107 0.10 -2.45 12.02
N LEU A 108 1.29 -2.94 11.68
CA LEU A 108 2.28 -3.50 12.61
C LEU A 108 2.77 -2.45 13.61
N THR A 109 2.97 -1.22 13.15
CA THR A 109 3.30 -0.08 14.01
C THR A 109 2.17 0.19 15.00
N GLY A 110 0.91 0.18 14.54
CA GLY A 110 -0.27 0.31 15.41
C GLY A 110 -0.42 -0.85 16.40
N MET A 111 0.04 -2.05 16.04
CA MET A 111 0.12 -3.21 16.93
C MET A 111 1.32 -3.19 17.89
N GLY A 112 2.20 -2.19 17.80
CA GLY A 112 3.40 -2.08 18.65
C GLY A 112 4.52 -3.04 18.28
N ILE A 113 4.51 -3.61 17.07
CA ILE A 113 5.52 -4.57 16.62
C ILE A 113 6.75 -3.81 16.12
N PHE A 114 7.91 -4.10 16.72
CA PHE A 114 9.17 -3.40 16.47
C PHE A 114 9.57 -3.35 14.98
N GLN A 115 9.39 -4.45 14.25
CA GLN A 115 9.68 -4.53 12.81
C GLN A 115 8.85 -3.52 11.99
N GLY A 116 7.57 -3.36 12.32
CA GLY A 116 6.69 -2.38 11.67
C GLY A 116 7.10 -0.95 11.95
N ILE A 117 7.46 -0.66 13.20
CA ILE A 117 7.94 0.68 13.62
C ILE A 117 9.22 1.03 12.86
N LEU A 118 10.19 0.11 12.83
CA LEU A 118 11.47 0.33 12.15
C LEU A 118 11.28 0.59 10.65
N PHE A 119 10.45 -0.22 9.98
CA PHE A 119 10.12 0.00 8.57
C PHE A 119 9.43 1.35 8.34
N THR A 120 8.46 1.70 9.18
CA THR A 120 7.69 2.94 9.02
C THR A 120 8.58 4.17 9.21
N VAL A 121 9.44 4.17 10.23
CA VAL A 121 10.38 5.27 10.50
C VAL A 121 11.38 5.41 9.35
N THR A 122 12.00 4.32 8.90
CA THR A 122 12.95 4.35 7.78
C THR A 122 12.30 4.79 6.47
N MET A 123 11.07 4.35 6.20
CA MET A 123 10.28 4.81 5.05
C MET A 123 10.04 6.32 5.09
N ILE A 124 9.63 6.87 6.25
CA ILE A 124 9.39 8.31 6.42
C ILE A 124 10.69 9.09 6.22
N ILE A 125 11.81 8.64 6.80
CA ILE A 125 13.13 9.25 6.62
C ILE A 125 13.49 9.29 5.13
N GLY A 126 13.32 8.18 4.40
CA GLY A 126 13.59 8.12 2.96
C GLY A 126 12.72 9.10 2.15
N MET A 127 11.44 9.22 2.48
CA MET A 127 10.53 10.18 1.85
C MET A 127 10.95 11.63 2.11
N LEU A 128 11.35 11.95 3.35
CA LEU A 128 11.82 13.29 3.73
C LEU A 128 13.13 13.65 3.02
N ILE A 129 14.09 12.73 2.96
CA ILE A 129 15.36 12.92 2.23
C ILE A 129 15.07 13.19 0.75
N PHE A 130 14.21 12.38 0.13
CA PHE A 130 13.86 12.57 -1.27
C PHE A 130 13.14 13.91 -1.50
N GLN A 131 12.24 14.31 -0.61
CA GLN A 131 11.56 15.60 -0.67
C GLN A 131 12.56 16.75 -0.55
N TRP A 132 13.58 16.63 0.31
CA TRP A 132 14.61 17.66 0.49
C TRP A 132 15.55 17.76 -0.72
N LEU A 133 15.95 16.63 -1.30
CA LEU A 133 16.81 16.59 -2.49
C LEU A 133 16.12 17.10 -3.77
N ARG A 134 14.79 17.01 -3.83
CA ARG A 134 13.99 17.43 -5.00
C ARG A 134 13.50 18.88 -4.89
N LYS A 135 13.52 19.47 -3.69
CA LYS A 135 13.13 20.85 -3.43
C LYS A 135 14.28 21.79 -3.77
#